data_AF-A0A2M8KFH3-F1
#
_entry.id   AF-A0A2M8KFH3-F1
#
_cell.length_a   1.000
_cell.length_b   1.000
_cell.length_c   1.000
_cell.angle_alpha   90.00
_cell.angle_beta   90.00
_cell.angle_gamma   90.00
#
_symmetry.space_group_name_H-M   'P 1'
#
loop_
_entity.id
_entity.type
_entity.pdbx_description
1 polymer ?
#
loop_
_entity_poly.entity_id
_entity_poly.type
_entity_poly.pdbx_seq_one_letter_code
_entity_poly.pdbx_strand_id
1 'polypeptide(L)' 'NATILPGITIGKNALIGAGAVVTKNIPDNAVFVGNPAKELIKK' A
#
# COMPACT_ATOMS: atom_id res chain seq x y z
N ASN A 1 10.54 6.69 1.54
CA ASN A 1 9.52 7.64 1.05
C ASN A 1 8.38 6.84 0.44
N ALA A 2 7.13 7.14 0.78
CA ALA A 2 5.93 6.61 0.15
C ALA A 2 4.86 7.71 0.22
N THR A 3 4.04 7.83 -0.82
CA THR A 3 3.01 8.87 -0.91
C THR A 3 1.64 8.21 -0.75
N ILE A 4 0.85 8.72 0.19
CA ILE A 4 -0.51 8.24 0.47
C ILE A 4 -1.48 9.34 0.06
N LEU A 5 -2.42 9.04 -0.83
CA LEU A 5 -3.45 10.02 -1.21
C LEU A 5 -4.44 10.26 -0.05
N PRO A 6 -5.07 11.45 0.04
CA PRO A 6 -6.05 11.74 1.07
C PRO A 6 -7.23 10.75 1.06
N GLY A 7 -7.77 10.47 2.26
CA GLY A 7 -8.96 9.61 2.41
C GLY A 7 -8.69 8.11 2.38
N ILE A 8 -7.42 7.68 2.34
CA ILE A 8 -7.03 6.28 2.33
C ILE A 8 -6.80 5.76 3.75
N THR A 9 -7.36 4.57 4.03
CA THR A 9 -7.08 3.80 5.25
C THR A 9 -5.99 2.76 4.99
N ILE A 10 -5.00 2.71 5.88
CA ILE A 10 -3.97 1.68 5.90
C ILE A 10 -4.29 0.69 7.02
N GLY A 11 -4.52 -0.56 6.65
CA GLY A 11 -4.81 -1.65 7.57
C GLY A 11 -3.66 -1.93 8.53
N LYS A 12 -3.99 -2.59 9.63
CA LYS A 12 -3.03 -2.99 10.66
C LYS A 12 -2.00 -3.96 10.07
N ASN A 13 -0.73 -3.76 10.43
CA ASN A 13 0.40 -4.56 9.95
C ASN A 13 0.58 -4.58 8.42
N ALA A 14 -0.02 -3.65 7.67
CA ALA A 14 0.22 -3.53 6.24
C ALA A 14 1.66 -3.04 5.97
N LEU A 15 2.26 -3.53 4.89
CA LEU A 15 3.60 -3.13 4.45
C LEU A 15 3.50 -2.34 3.14
N ILE A 16 3.98 -1.09 3.18
CA ILE A 16 4.04 -0.20 2.01
C ILE A 16 5.49 -0.11 1.53
N GLY A 17 5.72 -0.50 0.28
CA GLY A 17 7.04 -0.46 -0.33
C GLY A 17 7.60 0.95 -0.48
N ALA A 18 8.92 1.07 -0.52
CA ALA A 18 9.58 2.33 -0.83
C ALA A 18 9.17 2.83 -2.24
N GLY A 19 8.91 4.12 -2.35
CA GLY A 19 8.47 4.80 -3.57
C GLY A 19 7.01 4.53 -3.94
N ALA A 20 6.24 3.83 -3.13
CA ALA A 20 4.86 3.51 -3.46
C ALA A 20 3.95 4.74 -3.46
N VAL A 21 2.98 4.77 -4.38
CA VAL A 21 1.90 5.78 -4.43
C VAL A 21 0.58 5.09 -4.17
N VAL A 22 0.06 5.25 -2.96
CA VAL A 22 -1.13 4.55 -2.48
C VAL A 22 -2.39 5.29 -2.90
N THR A 23 -3.11 4.71 -3.85
CA THR A 23 -4.33 5.28 -4.45
C THR A 23 -5.63 4.63 -3.97
N LYS A 24 -5.57 3.64 -3.08
CA LYS A 24 -6.73 2.88 -2.57
C LYS A 24 -6.47 2.33 -1.17
N ASN A 25 -7.55 2.01 -0.45
CA ASN A 25 -7.50 1.40 0.88
C ASN A 25 -6.69 0.11 0.87
N ILE A 26 -5.90 -0.07 1.93
CA ILE A 26 -5.01 -1.22 2.10
C ILE A 26 -5.55 -2.10 3.23
N PRO A 27 -5.80 -3.40 2.98
CA PRO A 27 -6.28 -4.31 4.01
C PRO A 27 -5.19 -4.68 5.03
N ASP A 28 -5.62 -5.24 6.16
CA ASP A 28 -4.74 -5.73 7.22
C ASP A 28 -3.77 -6.81 6.70
N ASN A 29 -2.53 -6.78 7.19
CA ASN A 29 -1.45 -7.73 6.86
C ASN A 29 -1.10 -7.82 5.36
N ALA A 30 -1.53 -6.87 4.53
CA ALA A 30 -1.25 -6.87 3.10
C ALA A 30 0.05 -6.14 2.74
N VAL A 31 0.67 -6.53 1.64
CA VAL A 31 1.90 -5.92 1.13
C VAL A 31 1.59 -5.20 -0.17
N PHE A 32 1.84 -3.90 -0.26
CA PHE A 32 1.57 -3.08 -1.44
C PHE A 32 2.81 -2.32 -1.91
N VAL A 33 3.09 -2.35 -3.22
CA VAL A 33 4.29 -1.74 -3.82
C VAL A 33 3.97 -1.06 -5.16
N GLY A 34 4.82 -0.11 -5.57
CA GLY A 34 4.77 0.52 -6.89
C GLY A 34 3.92 1.80 -6.98
N ASN A 35 3.86 2.36 -8.19
CA ASN A 35 3.08 3.56 -8.52
C ASN A 35 2.26 3.28 -9.81
N PRO A 36 0.92 3.12 -9.72
CA PRO A 36 0.11 3.07 -8.50
C PRO A 36 0.37 1.80 -7.68
N ALA A 37 0.22 1.87 -6.35
CA ALA A 37 0.49 0.76 -5.45
C ALA A 37 -0.47 -0.42 -5.70
N LYS A 38 0.10 -1.61 -5.88
CA LYS A 38 -0.63 -2.87 -6.10
C LYS A 38 -0.23 -3.90 -5.05
N GLU A 39 -1.16 -4.78 -4.73
CA GLU A 39 -0.92 -5.88 -3.81
C GLU A 39 0.14 -6.82 -4.36
N LEU A 40 1.14 -7.12 -3.55
CA LEU A 40 2.19 -8.08 -3.85
C LEU A 40 1.80 -9.43 -3.27
N ILE A 41 1.19 -10.27 -4.10
CA ILE A 41 0.87 -11.65 -3.77
C ILE A 41 2.13 -12.48 -4.02
N LYS A 42 2.70 -13.07 -2.96
CA LYS A 42 3.74 -14.10 -3.13
C LYS A 42 3.07 -15.35 -3.70
N LYS A 43 3.64 -15.90 -4.77
CA LYS A 43 3.26 -17.23 -5.27
C LYS A 43 3.69 -18.31 -4.28
#